data_AF-A0A957SJQ6-F1
#
_entry.id   AF-A0A957SJQ6-F1
#
_cell.length_a   1.000
_cell.length_b   1.000
_cell.length_c   1.000
_cell.angle_alpha   90.00
_cell.angle_beta   90.00
_cell.angle_gamma   90.00
#
_symmetry.space_group_name_H-M   'P 1'
#
loop_
_entity.id
_entity.type
_entity.pdbx_description
1 polymer ?
#
loop_
_entity_poly.entity_id
_entity_poly.type
_entity_poly.pdbx_seq_one_letter_code
_entity_poly.pdbx_strand_id
1 'polypeptide(L)'
;MTIELSHLPAVDVHCHPFLDPGEMSVERFVDAFSFSGGGVPFMTAGGLPHDQALIDEVQGVRRNALYHRYAIRQLARFFGCAPVLAEVVAARNAASRDYANYTKALYGACGLATLVTDFGYP
;
A
#
# COMPACT_ATOMS: atom_id res chain seq x y z
N MET A 1 5.48 25.96 -21.48
CA MET A 1 4.03 25.88 -21.23
C MET A 1 3.83 24.90 -20.10
N THR A 2 3.27 25.33 -18.97
CA THR A 2 3.00 24.48 -17.81
C THR A 2 1.52 24.16 -17.79
N ILE A 3 1.17 22.90 -17.57
CA ILE A 3 -0.22 22.46 -17.41
C ILE A 3 -0.45 22.26 -15.91
N GLU A 4 -1.39 23.00 -15.33
CA GLU A 4 -1.76 22.91 -13.91
C GLU A 4 -2.99 22.01 -13.73
N LEU A 5 -2.82 20.87 -13.06
CA LEU A 5 -3.86 19.85 -12.88
C LEU A 5 -4.22 19.58 -11.41
N SER A 6 -3.52 20.22 -10.47
CA SER A 6 -3.64 19.95 -9.02
C SER A 6 -5.03 20.25 -8.43
N HIS A 7 -5.82 21.07 -9.11
CA HIS A 7 -7.19 21.43 -8.70
C HIS A 7 -8.25 20.47 -9.24
N LEU A 8 -7.89 19.57 -10.16
CA LEU A 8 -8.84 18.65 -10.76
C LEU A 8 -9.05 17.44 -9.83
N PRO A 9 -10.30 17.02 -9.62
CA PRO A 9 -10.57 15.79 -8.88
C PRO A 9 -10.04 14.56 -9.63
N ALA A 10 -9.52 13.59 -8.88
CA ALA A 10 -9.12 12.30 -9.42
C ALA A 10 -10.27 11.30 -9.38
N VAL A 11 -10.47 10.58 -10.48
CA VAL A 11 -11.33 9.39 -10.54
C VAL A 11 -10.42 8.19 -10.70
N ASP A 12 -10.40 7.32 -9.69
CA ASP A 12 -9.71 6.03 -9.84
C ASP A 12 -10.62 5.09 -10.62
N VAL A 13 -10.31 4.90 -11.90
CA VAL A 13 -11.12 4.11 -12.82
C VAL A 13 -10.90 2.60 -12.68
N HIS A 14 -9.94 2.15 -11.87
CA HIS A 14 -9.71 0.74 -11.61
C HIS A 14 -8.92 0.54 -10.32
N CYS A 15 -9.64 0.10 -9.28
CA CYS A 15 -9.06 -0.33 -8.02
C CYS A 15 -9.75 -1.61 -7.51
N HIS A 16 -9.20 -2.22 -6.47
CA HIS A 16 -9.81 -3.37 -5.81
C HIS A 16 -10.32 -2.98 -4.42
N PRO A 17 -11.46 -3.54 -4.00
CA PRO A 17 -11.93 -3.36 -2.63
C PRO A 17 -10.93 -4.01 -1.67
N PHE A 18 -10.77 -3.44 -0.48
CA PHE A 18 -9.96 -4.04 0.58
C PHE A 18 -10.84 -4.29 1.80
N LEU A 19 -10.74 -5.50 2.36
CA LEU A 19 -11.48 -5.93 3.55
C LEU A 19 -10.51 -6.38 4.64
N ASP A 20 -9.53 -5.53 4.93
CA ASP A 20 -8.52 -5.80 5.95
C ASP A 20 -8.38 -4.63 6.95
N PRO A 21 -9.43 -4.36 7.75
CA PRO A 21 -9.33 -3.41 8.84
C PRO A 21 -8.52 -4.00 9.99
N GLY A 22 -7.60 -3.23 10.56
CA GLY A 22 -6.82 -3.63 11.73
C GLY A 22 -5.34 -3.31 11.61
N GLU A 23 -4.60 -3.57 12.69
CA GLU A 23 -3.16 -3.36 12.76
C GLU A 23 -2.41 -4.34 11.85
N MET A 24 -1.34 -3.87 11.23
CA MET A 24 -0.46 -4.65 10.37
C MET A 24 0.94 -4.73 10.97
N SER A 25 1.59 -5.90 10.84
CA SER A 25 3.04 -5.96 10.99
C SER A 25 3.71 -5.27 9.81
N VAL A 26 5.01 -5.01 9.93
CA VAL A 26 5.80 -4.43 8.85
C VAL A 26 5.81 -5.35 7.62
N GLU A 27 5.97 -6.65 7.84
CA GLU A 27 6.00 -7.68 6.80
C GLU A 27 4.67 -7.73 6.05
N ARG A 28 3.55 -7.76 6.78
CA ARG A 28 2.20 -7.78 6.20
C ARG A 28 1.91 -6.49 5.41
N PHE A 29 2.36 -5.34 5.92
CA PHE A 29 2.22 -4.08 5.20
C PHE A 29 3.00 -4.08 3.89
N VAL A 30 4.24 -4.58 3.88
CA VAL A 30 5.02 -4.76 2.65
C VAL A 30 4.31 -5.73 1.72
N ASP A 31 3.67 -6.76 2.26
CA ASP A 31 2.99 -7.77 1.45
C ASP A 31 1.75 -7.27 0.71
N ALA A 32 1.16 -6.16 1.17
CA ALA A 32 0.06 -5.49 0.50
C ALA A 32 0.50 -4.79 -0.81
N PHE A 33 1.80 -4.66 -1.09
CA PHE A 33 2.30 -4.11 -2.34
C PHE A 33 2.55 -5.23 -3.37
N SER A 34 1.68 -5.32 -4.37
CA SER A 34 1.70 -6.36 -5.42
C SER A 34 2.65 -6.07 -6.59
N PHE A 35 3.26 -4.89 -6.67
CA PHE A 35 4.01 -4.42 -7.84
C PHE A 35 5.31 -5.19 -8.17
N SER A 36 5.75 -6.12 -7.31
CA SER A 36 6.95 -6.92 -7.53
C SER A 36 6.69 -8.29 -8.19
N GLY A 37 5.46 -8.58 -8.61
CA GLY A 37 5.04 -9.90 -9.06
C GLY A 37 4.44 -10.76 -7.94
N GLY A 38 4.51 -12.09 -8.10
CA GLY A 38 3.90 -13.04 -7.17
C GLY A 38 4.45 -12.94 -5.74
N GLY A 39 3.56 -13.06 -4.74
CA GLY A 39 3.97 -13.24 -3.34
C GLY A 39 4.45 -14.66 -3.06
N VAL A 40 4.84 -14.92 -1.81
CA VAL A 40 5.23 -16.26 -1.35
C VAL A 40 4.23 -17.35 -1.80
N PRO A 41 2.89 -17.18 -1.67
CA PRO A 41 1.94 -18.20 -2.13
C PRO A 41 2.03 -18.51 -3.64
N PHE A 42 2.23 -17.48 -4.47
CA PHE A 42 2.39 -17.66 -5.92
C PHE A 42 3.67 -18.41 -6.25
N MET A 43 4.77 -18.04 -5.59
CA MET A 43 6.08 -18.69 -5.79
C MET A 43 6.05 -20.15 -5.35
N THR A 44 5.42 -20.45 -4.21
CA THR A 44 5.23 -21.82 -3.73
C THR A 44 4.33 -22.63 -4.68
N ALA A 45 3.26 -22.04 -5.22
CA ALA A 45 2.43 -22.70 -6.24
C ALA A 45 3.23 -23.01 -7.52
N GLY A 46 4.26 -22.22 -7.83
CA GLY A 46 5.23 -22.46 -8.89
C GLY A 46 6.30 -23.53 -8.57
N GLY A 47 6.25 -24.14 -7.38
CA GLY A 47 7.15 -25.23 -6.97
C GLY A 47 8.37 -24.80 -6.15
N LEU A 48 8.49 -23.52 -5.76
CA LEU A 48 9.55 -23.08 -4.85
C LEU A 48 9.28 -23.50 -3.40
N PRO A 49 10.30 -23.86 -2.61
CA PRO A 49 10.13 -24.21 -1.22
C PRO A 49 9.60 -23.01 -0.42
N HIS A 50 8.62 -23.25 0.45
CA HIS A 50 8.17 -22.25 1.40
C HIS A 50 9.12 -22.23 2.59
N ASP A 51 10.18 -21.43 2.47
CA ASP A 51 11.19 -21.25 3.52
C ASP A 51 11.48 -19.76 3.79
N GLN A 52 12.33 -19.49 4.79
CA GLN A 52 12.68 -18.13 5.19
C GLN A 52 13.44 -17.40 4.08
N ALA A 53 14.22 -18.10 3.26
CA ALA A 53 14.97 -17.49 2.18
C ALA A 53 14.03 -16.91 1.12
N LEU A 54 12.98 -17.66 0.75
CA LEU A 54 11.94 -17.17 -0.15
C LEU A 54 11.19 -15.96 0.42
N ILE A 55 10.84 -16.00 1.71
CA ILE A 55 10.16 -14.89 2.39
C ILE A 55 11.04 -13.63 2.36
N ASP A 56 12.31 -13.76 2.73
CA ASP A 56 13.26 -12.64 2.77
C ASP A 56 13.52 -12.07 1.36
N GLU A 57 13.62 -12.92 0.34
CA GLU A 57 13.76 -12.50 -1.05
C GLU A 57 12.54 -11.69 -1.50
N VAL A 58 11.32 -12.22 -1.33
CA VAL A 58 10.08 -11.53 -1.73
C VAL A 58 9.94 -10.19 -1.01
N GLN A 59 10.19 -10.16 0.30
CA GLN A 59 10.19 -8.93 1.10
C GLN A 59 11.25 -7.92 0.60
N GLY A 60 12.46 -8.39 0.29
CA GLY A 60 13.54 -7.57 -0.26
C GLY A 60 13.19 -6.95 -1.60
N VAL A 61 12.67 -7.74 -2.55
CA VAL A 61 12.26 -7.26 -3.87
C VAL A 61 11.16 -6.19 -3.74
N ARG A 62 10.12 -6.45 -2.93
CA ARG A 62 9.03 -5.48 -2.68
C ARG A 62 9.55 -4.17 -2.12
N ARG A 63 10.40 -4.22 -1.10
CA ARG A 63 10.96 -3.02 -0.45
C ARG A 63 11.86 -2.21 -1.38
N ASN A 64 12.49 -2.87 -2.36
CA ASN A 64 13.37 -2.23 -3.33
C ASN A 64 12.63 -1.65 -4.55
N ALA A 65 11.36 -2.01 -4.76
CA ALA A 65 10.55 -1.43 -5.83
C ALA A 65 10.42 0.09 -5.68
N LEU A 66 10.53 0.81 -6.80
CA LEU A 66 10.44 2.28 -6.83
C LEU A 66 9.12 2.76 -6.22
N TYR A 67 8.01 2.12 -6.59
CA TYR A 67 6.67 2.48 -6.10
C TYR A 67 6.51 2.27 -4.59
N HIS A 68 7.10 1.21 -4.02
CA HIS A 68 7.12 1.03 -2.57
C HIS A 68 7.88 2.17 -1.88
N ARG A 69 9.10 2.48 -2.35
CA ARG A 69 9.92 3.57 -1.78
C ARG A 69 9.27 4.95 -1.94
N TYR A 70 8.49 5.15 -3.00
CA TYR A 70 7.70 6.36 -3.19
C TYR A 70 6.52 6.40 -2.23
N ALA A 71 5.76 5.31 -2.12
CA ALA A 71 4.61 5.19 -1.22
C ALA A 71 5.00 5.47 0.24
N ILE A 72 6.11 4.90 0.73
CA ILE A 72 6.59 5.18 2.11
C ILE A 72 6.85 6.67 2.32
N ARG A 73 7.43 7.38 1.34
CA ARG A 73 7.66 8.83 1.45
C ARG A 73 6.36 9.63 1.44
N GLN A 74 5.38 9.24 0.61
CA GLN A 74 4.08 9.92 0.57
C GLN A 74 3.29 9.68 1.86
N LEU A 75 3.25 8.45 2.35
CA LEU A 75 2.59 8.12 3.61
C LEU A 75 3.26 8.80 4.80
N ALA A 76 4.60 8.86 4.84
CA ALA A 76 5.30 9.61 5.88
C ALA A 76 4.93 11.09 5.91
N ARG A 77 4.80 11.73 4.73
CA ARG A 77 4.31 13.11 4.63
C ARG A 77 2.87 13.24 5.09
N PHE A 78 2.00 12.32 4.71
CA PHE A 78 0.59 12.29 5.11
C PHE A 78 0.44 12.14 6.64
N PHE A 79 1.21 11.24 7.25
CA PHE A 79 1.17 10.99 8.69
C PHE A 79 2.03 11.98 9.51
N GLY A 80 2.89 12.77 8.88
CA GLY A 80 3.80 13.68 9.56
C GLY A 80 4.92 12.97 10.36
N CYS A 81 5.36 11.80 9.92
CA CYS A 81 6.43 11.01 10.56
C CYS A 81 7.69 10.90 9.67
N ALA A 82 8.77 10.28 10.17
CA ALA A 82 9.95 10.06 9.33
C ALA A 82 9.64 9.06 8.21
N PRO A 83 10.30 9.16 7.04
CA PRO A 83 10.13 8.22 5.92
C PRO A 83 10.83 6.88 6.16
N VAL A 84 10.56 6.28 7.32
CA VAL A 84 11.06 5.00 7.80
C VAL A 84 9.88 4.04 7.86
N LEU A 85 10.02 2.86 7.25
CA LEU A 85 8.93 1.88 7.12
C LEU A 85 8.24 1.57 8.46
N ALA A 86 9.01 1.31 9.52
CA ALA A 86 8.46 1.00 10.84
C ALA A 86 7.64 2.17 11.43
N GLU A 87 8.11 3.42 11.26
CA GLU A 87 7.38 4.60 11.73
C GLU A 87 6.09 4.83 10.95
N VAL A 88 6.13 4.65 9.63
CA VAL A 88 4.94 4.75 8.77
C VAL A 88 3.90 3.69 9.15
N VAL A 89 4.32 2.44 9.38
CA VAL A 89 3.41 1.36 9.79
C VAL A 89 2.83 1.63 11.17
N ALA A 90 3.62 2.10 12.13
CA ALA A 90 3.14 2.47 13.46
C ALA A 90 2.11 3.62 13.39
N ALA A 91 2.38 4.67 12.61
CA ALA A 91 1.47 5.79 12.41
C ALA A 91 0.16 5.35 11.72
N ARG A 92 0.27 4.52 10.67
CA ARG A 92 -0.89 3.92 9.99
C ARG A 92 -1.73 3.09 10.96
N ASN A 93 -1.10 2.26 11.79
CA ASN A 93 -1.81 1.43 12.78
C ASN A 93 -2.55 2.30 13.79
N ALA A 94 -1.93 3.37 14.30
CA ALA A 94 -2.59 4.32 15.20
C ALA A 94 -3.81 4.99 14.54
N ALA A 95 -3.68 5.47 13.30
CA ALA A 95 -4.77 6.08 12.55
C ALA A 95 -5.90 5.08 12.23
N SER A 96 -5.54 3.83 11.89
CA SER A 96 -6.48 2.79 11.48
C SER A 96 -7.44 2.32 12.57
N ARG A 97 -7.22 2.73 13.83
CA ARG A 97 -8.16 2.49 14.95
C ARG A 97 -9.52 3.13 14.70
N ASP A 98 -9.55 4.25 13.99
CA ASP A 98 -10.75 4.82 13.39
C ASP A 98 -10.66 4.66 11.88
N TYR A 99 -10.90 3.42 11.43
CA TYR A 99 -10.66 3.03 10.05
C TYR A 99 -11.47 3.87 9.05
N ALA A 100 -12.72 4.21 9.39
CA ALA A 100 -13.59 4.99 8.52
C ALA A 100 -13.04 6.40 8.29
N ASN A 101 -12.60 7.09 9.36
CA ASN A 101 -12.04 8.43 9.21
C ASN A 101 -10.63 8.41 8.62
N TYR A 102 -9.82 7.39 8.94
CA TYR A 102 -8.54 7.15 8.30
C TYR A 102 -8.67 7.04 6.78
N THR A 103 -9.56 6.17 6.29
CA THR A 103 -9.78 5.99 4.84
C THR A 103 -10.30 7.27 4.18
N LYS A 104 -11.26 7.98 4.81
CA LYS A 104 -11.76 9.27 4.30
C LYS A 104 -10.65 10.32 4.20
N ALA A 105 -9.80 10.43 5.20
CA ALA A 105 -8.70 11.37 5.23
C ALA A 105 -7.66 11.05 4.13
N LEU A 106 -7.35 9.76 3.93
CA LEU A 106 -6.44 9.32 2.89
C LEU A 106 -6.97 9.64 1.49
N TYR A 107 -8.25 9.34 1.22
CA TYR A 107 -8.89 9.67 -0.06
C TYR A 107 -8.97 11.17 -0.30
N GLY A 108 -9.27 11.95 0.75
CA GLY A 108 -9.28 13.41 0.69
C GLY A 108 -7.90 13.98 0.34
N ALA A 109 -6.82 13.45 0.93
CA ALA A 109 -5.46 13.88 0.64
C ALA A 109 -5.02 13.58 -0.81
N CYS A 110 -5.62 12.57 -1.45
CA CYS A 110 -5.39 12.24 -2.85
C CYS A 110 -6.29 13.04 -3.82
N GLY A 111 -7.25 13.85 -3.33
CA GLY A 111 -8.22 14.52 -4.17
C GLY A 111 -9.16 13.55 -4.91
N LEU A 112 -9.38 12.35 -4.37
CA LEU A 112 -10.23 11.33 -4.99
C LEU A 112 -11.71 11.70 -4.85
N ALA A 113 -12.40 11.80 -5.98
CA ALA A 113 -13.84 12.06 -6.04
C ALA A 113 -14.67 10.78 -6.14
N THR A 114 -14.15 9.74 -6.79
CA THR A 114 -14.84 8.45 -6.91
C THR A 114 -13.85 7.32 -7.23
N LEU A 115 -14.31 6.10 -6.99
CA LEU A 115 -13.58 4.85 -7.22
C LEU A 115 -14.47 3.90 -8.04
N VAL A 116 -13.90 3.28 -9.07
CA VAL A 116 -14.49 2.13 -9.75
C VAL A 116 -13.79 0.88 -9.22
N THR A 117 -14.54 0.06 -8.50
CA THR A 117 -14.01 -1.13 -7.81
C THR A 117 -14.28 -2.38 -8.64
N ASP A 118 -13.21 -3.14 -8.90
CA ASP A 118 -13.28 -4.47 -9.48
C ASP A 118 -13.25 -5.52 -8.36
N PHE A 119 -14.31 -6.33 -8.31
CA PHE A 119 -14.51 -7.40 -7.33
C PHE A 119 -13.94 -8.75 -7.78
N GLY A 120 -13.28 -8.81 -8.94
CA GLY A 120 -12.68 -10.03 -9.51
C GLY A 120 -11.32 -10.43 -8.93
N TYR A 121 -10.71 -9.58 -8.08
CA TYR A 121 -9.42 -9.82 -7.44
C TYR A 121 -9.51 -9.46 -5.95
N PRO A 122 -8.85 -10.23 -5.04
CA PRO A 122 -8.89 -9.97 -3.60
C PRO A 122 -8.14 -8.71 -3.17
#